data_AF-A0A1A7QVN2-F1
#
_entry.id   AF-A0A1A7QVN2-F1
#
_cell.length_a   1.000
_cell.length_b   1.000
_cell.length_c   1.000
_cell.angle_alpha   90.00
_cell.angle_beta   90.00
_cell.angle_gamma   90.00
#
_symmetry.space_group_name_H-M   'P 1'
#
loop_
_entity.id
_entity.type
_entity.pdbx_description
1 polymer ?
#
loop_
_entity_poly.entity_id
_entity_poly.type
_entity_poly.pdbx_seq_one_letter_code
_entity_poly.pdbx_strand_id
1 'polypeptide(L)' 'MNRQFCKVGKIKFSLDEVLNLKEVENNYLKFTEEAYNSLQTDASLSDFLYHEASKLRKIILNLKNSKNDAIDAAF' A
#
# COMPACT_ATOMS: atom_id res chain seq x y z
N MET A 1 28.75 21.78 -31.12
CA MET A 1 28.35 21.69 -29.69
C MET A 1 27.33 20.57 -29.55
N ASN A 2 27.69 19.48 -28.86
CA ASN A 2 26.86 18.28 -28.73
C ASN A 2 26.06 18.37 -27.41
N ARG A 3 24.73 18.49 -27.48
CA ARG A 3 23.87 18.60 -26.29
C ARG A 3 23.65 17.19 -25.72
N GLN A 4 24.51 16.79 -24.80
CA GLN A 4 24.28 15.59 -24.01
C GLN A 4 23.12 15.89 -23.05
N PHE A 5 21.91 15.50 -23.44
CA PHE A 5 20.79 15.42 -22.51
C PHE A 5 21.17 14.41 -21.43
N CYS A 6 21.42 14.88 -20.21
CA CYS A 6 21.57 14.00 -19.06
C CYS A 6 20.30 13.15 -18.98
N LYS A 7 20.41 11.87 -19.33
CA LYS A 7 19.34 10.90 -19.09
C LYS A 7 19.17 10.84 -17.59
N VAL A 8 18.22 11.61 -17.05
CA VAL A 8 17.79 11.46 -15.66
C VAL A 8 17.22 10.05 -15.59
N GLY A 9 18.02 9.13 -15.07
CA GLY A 9 17.61 7.74 -14.88
C GLY A 9 16.35 7.76 -14.01
N LYS A 10 15.25 7.22 -14.50
CA LYS A 10 14.08 6.95 -13.66
C LYS A 10 14.51 5.87 -12.68
N ILE A 11 15.00 6.28 -11.51
CA ILE A 11 15.17 5.37 -10.38
C ILE A 11 13.75 4.96 -10.00
N LYS A 12 13.31 3.78 -10.46
CA LYS A 12 12.11 3.15 -9.95
C LYS A 12 12.48 2.60 -8.58
N PHE A 13 12.13 3.33 -7.53
CA PHE A 13 12.06 2.75 -6.20
C PHE A 13 11.11 1.56 -6.28
N SER A 14 11.56 0.39 -5.82
CA SER A 14 10.66 -0.74 -5.73
C SER A 14 9.61 -0.39 -4.66
N LEU A 15 8.33 -0.67 -4.92
CA LEU A 15 7.28 -0.42 -3.93
C LEU A 15 7.56 -1.19 -2.62
N ASP A 16 8.26 -2.32 -2.71
CA ASP A 16 8.76 -3.10 -1.58
C ASP A 16 9.80 -2.37 -0.72
N GLU A 17 10.60 -1.45 -1.29
CA GLU A 17 11.55 -0.62 -0.53
C GLU A 17 10.86 0.49 0.26
N VAL A 18 9.69 0.95 -0.19
CA VAL A 18 8.95 2.07 0.42
C VAL A 18 7.85 1.59 1.36
N LEU A 19 7.26 0.42 1.10
CA LEU A 19 6.13 -0.12 1.84
C LEU A 19 6.44 -1.54 2.32
N ASN A 20 6.77 -1.67 3.60
CA ASN A 20 6.89 -2.97 4.25
C ASN A 20 5.50 -3.62 4.34
N LEU A 21 5.25 -4.67 3.54
CA LEU A 21 3.95 -5.36 3.49
C LEU A 21 3.40 -5.70 4.89
N LYS A 22 4.27 -6.11 5.80
CA LYS A 22 3.90 -6.47 7.18
C LYS A 22 3.37 -5.28 7.97
N GLU A 23 3.95 -4.10 7.78
CA GLU A 23 3.48 -2.87 8.43
C GLU A 23 2.14 -2.43 7.85
N VAL A 24 1.96 -2.55 6.54
CA VAL A 24 0.67 -2.23 5.87
C VAL A 24 -0.44 -3.17 6.37
N GLU A 25 -0.15 -4.46 6.52
CA GLU A 25 -1.10 -5.44 7.08
C GLU A 25 -1.44 -5.14 8.56
N ASN A 26 -0.45 -4.82 9.38
CA ASN A 26 -0.69 -4.43 10.78
C ASN A 26 -1.53 -3.15 10.88
N ASN A 27 -1.24 -2.15 10.06
CA ASN A 27 -2.01 -0.91 10.04
C ASN A 27 -3.46 -1.16 9.58
N TYR A 28 -3.66 -2.02 8.59
CA TYR A 28 -5.01 -2.42 8.16
C TYR A 28 -5.81 -3.01 9.33
N LEU A 29 -5.23 -3.97 10.06
CA LEU A 29 -5.88 -4.60 11.22
C LEU A 29 -6.22 -3.56 12.31
N LYS A 30 -5.25 -2.71 12.65
CA LYS A 30 -5.44 -1.65 13.63
C LYS A 30 -6.59 -0.72 13.25
N PHE A 31 -6.65 -0.25 12.01
CA PHE A 31 -7.72 0.64 11.55
C PHE A 31 -9.09 -0.06 11.57
N THR A 32 -9.18 -1.34 11.22
CA THR A 32 -10.44 -2.08 11.31
C THR A 32 -10.92 -2.28 12.75
N GLU A 33 -10.00 -2.52 13.69
CA GLU A 33 -10.33 -2.65 15.10
C GLU A 33 -10.77 -1.30 15.69
N GLU A 34 -10.03 -0.22 15.41
CA GLU A 34 -10.39 1.13 15.84
C GLU A 34 -11.73 1.59 15.26
N ALA A 35 -12.01 1.27 14.00
CA ALA A 35 -13.30 1.56 13.37
C ALA A 35 -14.44 0.83 14.08
N TYR A 36 -14.27 -0.47 14.33
CA TYR A 36 -15.28 -1.28 15.03
C TYR A 36 -15.56 -0.76 16.45
N ASN A 37 -14.49 -0.41 17.18
CA ASN A 37 -14.60 0.14 18.52
C ASN A 37 -15.29 1.51 18.53
N SER A 38 -15.06 2.32 17.49
CA SER A 38 -15.64 3.66 17.37
C SER A 38 -17.06 3.65 16.79
N LEU A 39 -17.54 2.53 16.25
CA LEU A 39 -18.84 2.43 15.55
C LEU A 39 -20.02 2.93 16.40
N GLN A 40 -20.00 2.65 17.70
CA GLN A 40 -21.09 3.02 18.61
C GLN A 40 -20.97 4.44 19.17
N THR A 41 -19.75 4.98 19.25
CA THR A 41 -19.47 6.27 19.87
C THR A 41 -19.40 7.40 18.84
N ASP A 42 -18.83 7.14 17.67
CA ASP A 42 -18.72 8.07 16.56
C ASP A 42 -18.76 7.30 15.23
N ALA A 43 -19.96 7.21 14.67
CA ALA A 43 -20.21 6.55 13.39
C ALA A 43 -19.46 7.22 12.22
N SER A 44 -19.26 8.54 12.28
CA SER A 44 -18.55 9.27 11.22
C SER A 44 -17.06 8.95 11.20
N LEU A 45 -16.45 8.84 12.37
CA LEU A 45 -15.08 8.39 12.53
C LEU A 45 -14.92 6.92 12.11
N SER A 46 -15.84 6.06 12.53
CA SER A 46 -15.85 4.64 12.13
C SER A 46 -15.88 4.49 10.60
N ASP A 47 -16.77 5.20 9.90
CA ASP A 47 -16.86 5.16 8.44
C ASP A 47 -15.57 5.65 7.77
N PHE A 48 -14.96 6.72 8.29
CA PHE A 48 -13.68 7.21 7.81
C PHE A 48 -12.57 6.17 7.96
N LEU A 49 -12.46 5.54 9.13
CA LEU A 49 -11.44 4.52 9.42
C LEU A 49 -11.63 3.27 8.54
N TYR A 50 -12.88 2.83 8.32
CA TYR A 50 -13.17 1.73 7.38
C TYR A 50 -12.81 2.09 5.94
N HIS A 51 -13.03 3.33 5.51
CA HIS A 51 -12.61 3.80 4.20
C HIS A 51 -11.09 3.77 4.03
N GLU A 52 -10.33 4.21 5.03
CA GLU A 52 -8.86 4.13 4.99
C GLU A 52 -8.35 2.68 5.02
N ALA A 53 -8.94 1.82 5.86
CA ALA A 53 -8.65 0.39 5.85
C ALA A 53 -8.92 -0.25 4.47
N SER A 54 -9.98 0.16 3.77
CA SER A 54 -10.29 -0.31 2.42
C SER A 54 -9.19 0.06 1.41
N LYS A 55 -8.57 1.25 1.54
CA LYS A 55 -7.42 1.63 0.71
C LYS A 55 -6.20 0.76 1.00
N LEU A 56 -5.89 0.51 2.27
CA LEU A 56 -4.78 -0.36 2.66
C LEU A 56 -4.98 -1.78 2.14
N ARG A 57 -6.21 -2.31 2.19
CA ARG A 57 -6.53 -3.62 1.61
C ARG A 57 -6.22 -3.70 0.12
N LYS A 58 -6.52 -2.65 -0.65
CA LYS A 58 -6.18 -2.58 -2.09
C LYS A 58 -4.67 -2.58 -2.29
N ILE A 59 -3.92 -1.85 -1.46
CA ILE A 59 -2.46 -1.82 -1.52
C ILE A 59 -1.88 -3.21 -1.21
N ILE A 60 -2.36 -3.89 -0.17
CA ILE A 60 -1.93 -5.25 0.19
C ILE A 60 -2.18 -6.22 -0.96
N LEU A 61 -3.36 -6.17 -1.59
CA LEU A 61 -3.69 -7.01 -2.74
C LEU A 61 -2.75 -6.75 -3.93
N ASN A 62 -2.48 -5.48 -4.24
CA ASN A 62 -1.58 -5.10 -5.32
C ASN A 62 -0.14 -5.57 -5.05
N LEU A 63 0.35 -5.43 -3.82
CA LEU A 63 1.69 -5.90 -3.43
C LEU A 63 1.80 -7.42 -3.51
N LYS A 64 0.78 -8.16 -3.04
CA LYS A 64 0.73 -9.63 -3.13
C LYS A 64 0.70 -10.11 -4.59
N ASN A 65 -0.08 -9.46 -5.45
CA ASN A 65 -0.13 -9.78 -6.87
C ASN A 65 1.19 -9.47 -7.57
N SER A 66 1.78 -8.30 -7.31
CA SER A 66 3.10 -7.93 -7.87
C SER A 66 4.20 -8.90 -7.47
N LYS A 67 4.12 -9.50 -6.29
CA LYS A 67 5.08 -10.52 -5.84
C LYS A 67 4.90 -11.85 -6.57
N ASN A 68 3.68 -12.21 -6.95
CA ASN A 68 3.40 -13.43 -7.72
C ASN A 68 3.81 -13.27 -9.20
N ASP A 69 3.54 -12.12 -9.82
CA ASP A 69 3.93 -11.84 -11.21
C ASP A 69 5.47 -11.88 -11.39
N ALA A 70 6.24 -11.52 -10.35
CA ALA A 70 7.69 -11.60 -10.36
C ALA A 70 8.23 -13.04 -10.32
N ILE A 71 7.47 -13.99 -9.77
CA ILE A 71 7.84 -15.41 -9.70
C ILE A 71 7.54 -16.09 -11.04
N ASP A 72 6.41 -15.77 -11.68
CA ASP A 72 6.03 -16.33 -12.98
C ASP A 72 6.90 -15.79 -14.13
N ALA A 73 7.48 -14.60 -14.00
CA ALA A 73 8.43 -14.06 -14.98
C ALA A 73 9.86 -14.63 -14.86
N ALA A 74 10.14 -15.42 -13.81
CA ALA A 74 11.45 -15.99 -13.51
C ALA A 74 11.58 -17.48 -13.87
N PHE A 75 10.51 -18.10 -14.36
CA PHE A 75 10.45 -19.48 -14.88
C PHE A 75 10.24 -19.49 -16.39
#